data_AF-A0A0B1S455-F1
#
_entry.id   AF-A0A0B1S455-F1
#
_cell.length_a   1.000
_cell.length_b   1.000
_cell.length_c   1.000
_cell.angle_alpha   90.00
_cell.angle_beta   90.00
_cell.angle_gamma   90.00
#
_symmetry.space_group_name_H-M   'P 1'
#
loop_
_entity.id
_entity.type
_entity.pdbx_description
1 polymer ?
#
loop_
_entity_poly.entity_id
_entity_poly.type
_entity_poly.pdbx_seq_one_letter_code
_entity_poly.pdbx_strand_id
1 'polypeptide(L)'
;MLRNSKFDLVFSELFDTCAPGIWKLIGINNFVVVSATGMMPTHYNIIGMPTYASFMPGGLTPYSDKMTFMERLTNLNIELFLQLLGYKIDTWYWKLFNEKYPGFPTLLQLYEERVALIMINVNEFTETPRPTTNMVKYIGGSALRDPKPLTEDLSKLLDKNSVTVLFSMGSLVQSKDMPDWLKRDVTEAFASFPNVTFIWKYESDNYNDEFRKHPNIHPMKWIPQIDLLGLTTLMRTSFTQMHLGKPMIVIPMFADQQLNSKNVIRNGIGIVLERHLLNKQTLTDALRQVIGNREISRKVALVASLLDGRPKQYRQDIARWAKIIIEHGQMDHLKLYSRKLNWIQYYCIDVIVFELSVVVLVISLIIWIVSRIFIYVCAKKLKTD
;
A
#
# COMPACT_ATOMS: atom_id res chain seq x y z
N MET A 1 23.98 -22.24 -11.87
CA MET A 1 23.41 -21.23 -12.78
C MET A 1 23.47 -19.83 -12.16
N LEU A 2 22.67 -19.50 -11.13
CA LEU A 2 22.63 -18.13 -10.54
C LEU A 2 23.99 -17.60 -10.06
N ARG A 3 24.79 -18.40 -9.34
CA ARG A 3 26.16 -18.02 -8.93
C ARG A 3 27.07 -17.68 -10.11
N ASN A 4 26.90 -18.37 -11.24
CA ASN A 4 27.75 -18.17 -12.42
C ASN A 4 27.35 -16.91 -13.20
N SER A 5 26.13 -16.42 -13.00
CA SER A 5 25.62 -15.20 -13.66
C SER A 5 26.20 -13.91 -13.07
N LYS A 6 26.85 -13.94 -11.90
CA LYS A 6 27.56 -12.81 -11.28
C LYS A 6 26.73 -11.51 -11.24
N PHE A 7 25.49 -11.58 -10.77
CA PHE A 7 24.64 -10.40 -10.62
C PHE A 7 25.18 -9.43 -9.56
N ASP A 8 25.19 -8.13 -9.87
CA ASP A 8 25.67 -7.07 -8.96
C ASP A 8 24.60 -6.52 -8.02
N LEU A 9 23.32 -6.69 -8.38
CA LEU A 9 22.17 -6.12 -7.70
C LEU A 9 20.94 -7.03 -7.85
N VAL A 10 20.13 -7.12 -6.81
CA VAL A 10 18.83 -7.81 -6.85
C VAL A 10 17.72 -6.86 -6.45
N PHE A 11 16.63 -6.89 -7.23
CA PHE A 11 15.33 -6.35 -6.86
C PHE A 11 14.45 -7.50 -6.40
N SER A 12 13.81 -7.38 -5.25
CA SER A 12 12.93 -8.44 -4.74
C SER A 12 11.78 -7.92 -3.93
N GLU A 13 10.64 -8.55 -4.14
CA GLU A 13 9.45 -8.34 -3.34
C GLU A 13 9.73 -8.73 -1.87
N LEU A 14 9.31 -7.90 -0.91
CA LEU A 14 9.53 -8.19 0.51
C LEU A 14 8.66 -9.36 0.99
N PHE A 15 7.53 -9.59 0.32
CA PHE A 15 6.66 -10.73 0.58
C PHE A 15 7.41 -12.07 0.44
N ASP A 16 8.46 -12.13 -0.39
CA ASP A 16 9.33 -13.30 -0.55
C ASP A 16 10.37 -13.37 0.57
N THR A 17 9.89 -13.75 1.75
CA THR A 17 10.66 -13.72 3.01
C THR A 17 11.98 -14.50 2.98
N CYS A 18 12.11 -15.59 2.21
CA CYS A 18 13.34 -16.41 2.15
C CYS A 18 14.48 -15.84 1.31
N ALA A 19 14.17 -14.87 0.45
CA ALA A 19 15.04 -14.41 -0.62
C ALA A 19 16.41 -13.84 -0.15
N PRO A 20 16.54 -13.05 0.93
CA PRO A 20 17.84 -12.57 1.42
C PRO A 20 18.79 -13.70 1.81
N GLY A 21 18.26 -14.80 2.34
CA GLY A 21 19.08 -15.97 2.67
C GLY A 21 19.67 -16.59 1.40
N ILE A 22 18.87 -16.71 0.33
CA ILE A 22 19.34 -17.19 -0.96
C ILE A 22 20.42 -16.26 -1.53
N TRP A 23 20.22 -14.94 -1.48
CA TRP A 23 21.19 -13.96 -2.00
C TRP A 23 22.52 -13.98 -1.25
N LYS A 24 22.47 -14.14 0.08
CA LYS A 24 23.65 -14.36 0.91
C LYS A 24 24.44 -15.58 0.44
N LEU A 25 23.76 -16.69 0.15
CA LEU A 25 24.40 -17.93 -0.32
C LEU A 25 24.99 -17.82 -1.73
N ILE A 26 24.46 -16.96 -2.59
CA ILE A 26 25.02 -16.72 -3.92
C ILE A 26 26.04 -15.56 -3.97
N GLY A 27 26.26 -14.88 -2.84
CA GLY A 27 27.30 -13.86 -2.69
C GLY A 27 26.89 -12.45 -3.11
N ILE A 28 25.58 -12.18 -3.27
CA ILE A 28 25.10 -10.84 -3.61
C ILE A 28 24.94 -10.03 -2.31
N ASN A 29 25.46 -8.80 -2.30
CA ASN A 29 25.46 -7.93 -1.12
C ASN A 29 24.58 -6.68 -1.25
N ASN A 30 24.14 -6.34 -2.47
CA ASN A 30 23.34 -5.14 -2.73
C ASN A 30 21.89 -5.53 -3.03
N PHE A 31 20.97 -5.16 -2.14
CA PHE A 31 19.55 -5.47 -2.28
C PHE A 31 18.73 -4.20 -2.43
N VAL A 32 17.78 -4.24 -3.37
CA VAL A 32 16.65 -3.31 -3.41
C VAL A 32 15.41 -4.12 -3.08
N VAL A 33 14.76 -3.76 -2.00
CA VAL A 33 13.43 -4.30 -1.69
C VAL A 33 12.42 -3.56 -2.54
N VAL A 34 11.56 -4.28 -3.23
CA VAL A 34 10.39 -3.71 -3.91
C VAL A 34 9.12 -4.14 -3.18
N SER A 35 8.05 -3.36 -3.29
CA SER A 35 6.73 -3.79 -2.83
C SER A 35 5.62 -3.39 -3.80
N ALA A 36 4.86 -4.38 -4.25
CA ALA A 36 3.66 -4.19 -5.05
C ALA A 36 2.46 -3.66 -4.25
N THR A 37 2.42 -3.86 -2.93
CA THR A 37 1.27 -3.58 -2.04
C THR A 37 1.46 -2.35 -1.15
N GLY A 38 2.58 -1.65 -1.27
CA GLY A 38 2.95 -0.51 -0.41
C GLY A 38 3.77 -0.92 0.81
N MET A 39 3.93 -0.02 1.80
CA MET A 39 4.69 -0.38 3.00
C MET A 39 3.87 -1.26 3.95
N MET A 40 4.51 -2.31 4.43
CA MET A 40 4.06 -3.23 5.48
C MET A 40 4.99 -3.12 6.71
N PRO A 41 4.63 -3.66 7.88
CA PRO A 41 5.45 -3.56 9.10
C PRO A 41 6.93 -3.92 8.94
N THR A 42 7.23 -4.98 8.20
CA THR A 42 8.62 -5.40 7.96
C THR A 42 9.44 -4.32 7.25
N HIS A 43 8.82 -3.51 6.37
CA HIS A 43 9.50 -2.38 5.74
C HIS A 43 9.90 -1.30 6.74
N TYR A 44 9.05 -1.06 7.74
CA TYR A 44 9.31 -0.09 8.81
C TYR A 44 10.50 -0.52 9.68
N ASN A 45 10.57 -1.81 10.03
CA ASN A 45 11.74 -2.39 10.70
C ASN A 45 13.01 -2.17 9.87
N ILE A 46 12.95 -2.48 8.56
CA ILE A 46 14.09 -2.30 7.65
C ILE A 46 14.53 -0.84 7.62
N ILE A 47 13.66 0.16 7.59
CA ILE A 47 14.11 1.58 7.58
C ILE A 47 14.46 2.12 8.97
N GLY A 48 14.20 1.38 10.04
CA GLY A 48 14.43 1.79 11.42
C GLY A 48 13.35 2.71 11.98
N MET A 49 12.10 2.56 11.54
CA MET A 49 10.98 3.32 12.07
C MET A 49 9.95 2.36 12.68
N PRO A 50 9.17 2.79 13.69
CA PRO A 50 8.02 2.04 14.16
C PRO A 50 6.86 2.19 13.17
N THR A 51 5.90 1.26 13.25
CA THR A 51 4.59 1.40 12.58
C THR A 51 3.70 2.40 13.31
N TYR A 52 2.90 3.19 12.58
CA TYR A 52 2.03 4.23 13.16
C TYR A 52 0.54 3.87 13.08
N ALA A 53 0.12 2.82 13.78
CA ALA A 53 -1.26 2.31 13.72
C ALA A 53 -2.34 3.31 14.17
N SER A 54 -1.95 4.44 14.79
CA SER A 54 -2.86 5.48 15.27
C SER A 54 -3.46 6.34 14.16
N PHE A 55 -2.78 6.47 13.02
CA PHE A 55 -3.25 7.27 11.88
C PHE A 55 -2.92 6.65 10.52
N MET A 56 -2.06 5.62 10.46
CA MET A 56 -1.81 4.87 9.25
C MET A 56 -2.66 3.60 9.21
N PRO A 57 -3.60 3.47 8.27
CA PRO A 57 -4.33 2.23 8.09
C PRO A 57 -3.40 1.14 7.54
N GLY A 58 -3.45 -0.05 8.14
CA GLY A 58 -2.73 -1.22 7.68
C GLY A 58 -3.30 -1.75 6.36
N GLY A 59 -2.46 -2.41 5.56
CA GLY A 59 -2.84 -2.91 4.23
C GLY A 59 -3.97 -3.96 4.23
N LEU A 60 -4.29 -4.55 5.39
CA LEU A 60 -5.37 -5.55 5.53
C LEU A 60 -6.64 -4.99 6.16
N THR A 61 -6.68 -3.70 6.51
CA THR A 61 -7.84 -3.09 7.18
C THR A 61 -8.65 -2.24 6.22
N PRO A 62 -10.00 -2.18 6.37
CA PRO A 62 -10.86 -1.37 5.53
C PRO A 62 -10.95 0.09 6.03
N TYR A 63 -9.87 0.62 6.61
CA TYR A 63 -9.85 1.91 7.30
C TYR A 63 -9.13 2.99 6.49
N SER A 64 -9.41 4.25 6.81
CA SER A 64 -8.72 5.42 6.25
C SER A 64 -7.72 5.99 7.28
N ASP A 65 -7.05 7.11 6.95
CA ASP A 65 -6.28 7.91 7.91
C ASP A 65 -7.14 8.58 9.00
N LYS A 66 -8.46 8.58 8.82
CA LYS A 66 -9.45 9.00 9.83
C LYS A 66 -10.11 7.75 10.42
N MET A 67 -9.66 7.40 11.62
CA MET A 67 -10.14 6.24 12.37
C MET A 67 -10.71 6.65 13.73
N THR A 68 -11.82 6.03 14.11
CA THR A 68 -12.34 6.03 15.48
C THR A 68 -11.42 5.26 16.43
N PHE A 69 -11.69 5.31 17.73
CA PHE A 69 -10.93 4.52 18.71
C PHE A 69 -10.97 3.02 18.41
N MET A 70 -12.14 2.44 18.12
CA MET A 70 -12.28 1.00 17.87
C MET A 70 -11.61 0.57 16.57
N GLU A 71 -11.63 1.43 15.54
CA GLU A 71 -10.90 1.18 14.30
C GLU A 71 -9.39 1.23 14.53
N ARG A 72 -8.88 2.21 15.29
CA ARG A 72 -7.45 2.26 15.67
C ARG A 72 -7.02 1.05 16.49
N LEU A 73 -7.86 0.59 17.43
CA LEU A 73 -7.60 -0.62 18.22
C LEU A 73 -7.48 -1.84 17.32
N THR A 74 -8.43 -2.00 16.39
CA THR A 74 -8.42 -3.11 15.43
C THR A 74 -7.21 -3.04 14.51
N ASN A 75 -6.90 -1.84 14.00
CA ASN A 75 -5.74 -1.58 13.16
C ASN A 75 -4.44 -1.93 13.88
N LEU A 76 -4.27 -1.49 15.13
CA LEU A 76 -3.12 -1.82 15.97
C LEU A 76 -3.00 -3.33 16.18
N ASN A 77 -4.10 -4.03 16.51
CA ASN A 77 -4.07 -5.48 16.73
C ASN A 77 -3.65 -6.25 15.47
N ILE A 78 -4.13 -5.83 14.29
CA ILE A 78 -3.75 -6.44 13.02
C ILE A 78 -2.27 -6.16 12.71
N GLU A 79 -1.79 -4.94 12.93
CA GLU A 79 -0.38 -4.60 12.72
C GLU A 79 0.55 -5.41 13.65
N LEU A 80 0.20 -5.53 14.93
CA LEU A 80 0.93 -6.36 15.90
C LEU A 80 0.93 -7.84 15.49
N PHE A 81 -0.23 -8.35 15.05
CA PHE A 81 -0.33 -9.71 14.54
C PHE A 81 0.60 -9.95 13.33
N LEU A 82 0.63 -9.01 12.37
CA LEU A 82 1.49 -9.10 11.19
C LEU A 82 2.98 -9.03 11.56
N GLN A 83 3.36 -8.20 12.53
CA GLN A 83 4.74 -8.16 13.04
C GLN A 83 5.14 -9.50 13.68
N LEU A 84 4.29 -10.06 14.54
CA LEU A 84 4.53 -11.35 15.18
C LEU A 84 4.60 -12.49 14.15
N LEU A 85 3.74 -12.46 13.13
CA LEU A 85 3.77 -13.42 12.03
C LEU A 85 5.08 -13.29 11.24
N GLY A 86 5.50 -12.06 10.93
CA GLY A 86 6.78 -11.79 10.27
C GLY A 86 7.97 -12.36 11.06
N TYR A 87 8.02 -12.13 12.37
CA TYR A 87 9.06 -12.70 13.24
C TYR A 87 9.05 -14.24 13.27
N LYS A 88 7.86 -14.85 13.30
CA LYS A 88 7.72 -16.32 13.24
C LYS A 88 8.22 -16.88 11.91
N ILE A 89 7.88 -16.24 10.80
CA ILE A 89 8.33 -16.65 9.46
C ILE A 89 9.85 -16.49 9.33
N ASP A 90 10.40 -15.36 9.77
CA ASP A 90 11.85 -15.12 9.82
C ASP A 90 12.57 -16.20 10.62
N THR A 91 12.07 -16.50 11.84
CA THR A 91 12.62 -17.57 12.69
C THR A 91 12.55 -18.94 12.01
N TRP A 92 11.45 -19.24 11.31
CA TRP A 92 11.28 -20.52 10.62
C TRP A 92 12.31 -20.68 9.50
N TYR A 93 12.46 -19.68 8.63
CA TYR A 93 13.48 -19.74 7.58
C TYR A 93 14.90 -19.70 8.13
N TRP A 94 15.16 -18.88 9.16
CA TRP A 94 16.46 -18.84 9.82
C TRP A 94 16.87 -20.24 10.32
N LYS A 95 15.96 -20.99 10.95
CA LYS A 95 16.23 -22.39 11.37
C LYS A 95 16.65 -23.26 10.18
N LEU A 96 15.90 -23.21 9.08
CA LEU A 96 16.21 -23.98 7.87
C LEU A 96 17.59 -23.63 7.29
N PHE A 97 17.94 -22.34 7.23
CA PHE A 97 19.26 -21.93 6.76
C PHE A 97 20.36 -22.33 7.73
N ASN A 98 20.16 -22.13 9.03
CA ASN A 98 21.16 -22.37 10.06
C ASN A 98 21.43 -23.87 10.29
N GLU A 99 20.44 -24.74 10.11
CA GLU A 99 20.62 -26.20 10.11
C GLU A 99 21.59 -26.66 9.02
N LYS A 100 21.52 -26.03 7.84
CA LYS A 100 22.37 -26.37 6.70
C LYS A 100 23.70 -25.60 6.69
N TYR A 101 23.70 -24.38 7.23
CA TYR A 101 24.84 -23.47 7.26
C TYR A 101 24.96 -22.86 8.66
N PRO A 102 25.63 -23.55 9.61
CA PRO A 102 25.74 -23.08 10.99
C PRO A 102 26.31 -21.66 11.10
N GLY A 103 25.67 -20.83 11.93
CA GLY A 103 26.01 -19.41 12.10
C GLY A 103 25.32 -18.49 11.07
N PHE A 104 24.25 -18.96 10.42
CA PHE A 104 23.52 -18.14 9.46
C PHE A 104 22.81 -16.96 10.17
N PRO A 105 22.94 -15.72 9.69
CA PRO A 105 22.22 -14.57 10.24
C PRO A 105 20.71 -14.71 10.02
N THR A 106 19.90 -14.04 10.83
CA THR A 106 18.46 -14.00 10.57
C THR A 106 18.16 -13.24 9.27
N LEU A 107 17.00 -13.48 8.67
CA LEU A 107 16.68 -12.82 7.40
C LEU A 107 16.39 -11.33 7.62
N LEU A 108 15.80 -10.97 8.76
CA LEU A 108 15.67 -9.58 9.18
C LEU A 108 17.04 -8.88 9.30
N GLN A 109 18.04 -9.52 9.92
CA GLN A 109 19.41 -8.97 9.98
C GLN A 109 19.99 -8.77 8.57
N LEU A 110 19.80 -9.75 7.68
CA LEU A 110 20.25 -9.62 6.29
C LEU A 110 19.55 -8.45 5.59
N TYR A 111 18.27 -8.22 5.83
CA TYR A 111 17.56 -7.08 5.26
C TYR A 111 18.08 -5.75 5.84
N GLU A 112 18.20 -5.63 7.16
CA GLU A 112 18.68 -4.41 7.81
C GLU A 112 20.10 -4.03 7.36
N GLU A 113 20.99 -5.01 7.22
CA GLU A 113 22.36 -4.79 6.79
C GLU A 113 22.48 -4.50 5.29
N ARG A 114 21.76 -5.25 4.44
CA ARG A 114 22.06 -5.31 3.00
C ARG A 114 21.12 -4.53 2.10
N VAL A 115 19.97 -4.09 2.61
CA VAL A 115 19.03 -3.29 1.82
C VAL A 115 19.54 -1.87 1.68
N ALA A 116 19.79 -1.48 0.43
CA ALA A 116 20.20 -0.12 0.08
C ALA A 116 18.98 0.82 0.00
N LEU A 117 17.89 0.37 -0.63
CA LEU A 117 16.65 1.13 -0.80
C LEU A 117 15.42 0.23 -0.75
N ILE A 118 14.29 0.85 -0.43
CA ILE A 118 12.96 0.26 -0.58
C ILE A 118 12.24 1.03 -1.68
N MET A 119 11.74 0.34 -2.71
CA MET A 119 10.95 0.94 -3.79
C MET A 119 9.51 0.44 -3.73
N ILE A 120 8.56 1.33 -3.47
CA ILE A 120 7.17 0.96 -3.30
C ILE A 120 6.32 1.38 -4.51
N ASN A 121 5.48 0.47 -4.99
CA ASN A 121 4.61 0.67 -6.15
C ASN A 121 3.32 1.45 -5.79
N VAL A 122 3.53 2.62 -5.19
CA VAL A 122 2.50 3.58 -4.80
C VAL A 122 2.95 4.98 -5.22
N ASN A 123 2.04 5.95 -5.17
CA ASN A 123 2.33 7.33 -5.56
C ASN A 123 2.00 8.30 -4.42
N GLU A 124 2.84 9.33 -4.28
CA GLU A 124 2.72 10.38 -3.27
C GLU A 124 1.38 11.13 -3.29
N PHE A 125 0.69 11.20 -4.43
CA PHE A 125 -0.55 11.96 -4.56
C PHE A 125 -1.79 11.12 -4.26
N THR A 126 -1.72 9.80 -4.43
CA THR A 126 -2.89 8.93 -4.34
C THR A 126 -2.89 8.05 -3.10
N GLU A 127 -1.73 7.79 -2.52
CA GLU A 127 -1.61 7.04 -1.27
C GLU A 127 -2.05 7.89 -0.07
N THR A 128 -2.47 7.20 0.99
CA THR A 128 -2.57 7.81 2.33
C THR A 128 -1.19 8.36 2.75
N PRO A 129 -1.08 9.65 3.13
CA PRO A 129 0.18 10.24 3.59
C PRO A 129 0.80 9.49 4.76
N ARG A 130 2.13 9.37 4.76
CA ARG A 130 2.87 8.63 5.79
C ARG A 130 4.24 9.23 6.08
N PRO A 131 4.75 9.07 7.32
CA PRO A 131 6.17 9.24 7.60
C PRO A 131 7.00 8.29 6.74
N THR A 132 8.12 8.80 6.23
CA THR A 132 9.01 8.07 5.33
C THR A 132 10.45 8.55 5.52
N THR A 133 11.41 7.84 4.92
CA THR A 133 12.84 8.21 4.93
C THR A 133 13.39 8.32 3.52
N ASN A 134 14.59 8.85 3.40
CA ASN A 134 15.31 8.91 2.13
C ASN A 134 15.63 7.53 1.53
N MET A 135 15.48 6.43 2.29
CA MET A 135 15.60 5.06 1.76
C MET A 135 14.40 4.62 0.93
N VAL A 136 13.23 5.21 1.16
CA VAL A 136 12.00 4.82 0.46
C VAL A 136 11.86 5.64 -0.81
N LYS A 137 11.64 4.96 -1.94
CA LYS A 137 11.41 5.57 -3.25
C LYS A 137 10.05 5.13 -3.78
N TYR A 138 9.26 6.09 -4.23
CA TYR A 138 7.99 5.79 -4.86
C TYR A 138 8.23 5.47 -6.33
N ILE A 139 7.67 4.34 -6.78
CA ILE A 139 7.78 3.84 -8.15
C ILE A 139 6.41 3.41 -8.69
N GLY A 140 5.33 3.97 -8.13
CA GLY A 140 3.95 3.72 -8.52
C GLY A 140 3.76 3.80 -10.02
N GLY A 141 3.25 2.73 -10.62
CA GLY A 141 2.97 2.70 -12.05
C GLY A 141 4.21 2.63 -12.95
N SER A 142 5.41 2.44 -12.43
CA SER A 142 6.64 2.26 -13.23
C SER A 142 6.55 1.13 -14.27
N ALA A 143 5.78 0.09 -13.98
CA ALA A 143 5.49 -1.02 -14.90
C ALA A 143 4.48 -0.66 -16.01
N LEU A 144 3.79 0.48 -15.92
CA LEU A 144 2.94 0.98 -17.00
C LEU A 144 3.82 1.33 -18.18
N ARG A 145 3.42 0.91 -19.37
CA ARG A 145 4.06 1.27 -20.64
C ARG A 145 3.18 2.25 -21.40
N ASP A 146 3.74 2.84 -22.46
CA ASP A 146 2.93 3.65 -23.36
C ASP A 146 1.87 2.78 -24.06
N PRO A 147 0.62 3.27 -24.20
CA PRO A 147 -0.43 2.58 -24.92
C PRO A 147 -0.01 2.28 -26.37
N LYS A 148 -0.33 1.08 -26.84
CA LYS A 148 -0.20 0.71 -28.26
C LYS A 148 -1.51 0.98 -28.99
N PRO A 149 -1.47 1.18 -30.31
CA PRO A 149 -2.69 1.24 -31.12
C PRO A 149 -3.56 0.00 -30.90
N LEU A 150 -4.87 0.21 -30.77
CA LEU A 150 -5.85 -0.86 -30.64
C LEU A 150 -6.04 -1.60 -31.96
N THR A 151 -6.50 -2.85 -31.88
CA THR A 151 -6.95 -3.58 -33.07
C THR A 151 -8.21 -2.91 -33.65
N GLU A 152 -8.42 -3.06 -34.96
CA GLU A 152 -9.55 -2.45 -35.65
C GLU A 152 -10.90 -2.84 -35.02
N ASP A 153 -11.09 -4.11 -34.67
CA ASP A 153 -12.30 -4.61 -34.01
C ASP A 153 -12.57 -3.92 -32.68
N LEU A 154 -11.51 -3.69 -31.91
CA LEU A 154 -11.61 -3.06 -30.59
C LEU A 154 -11.83 -1.55 -30.71
N SER A 155 -11.22 -0.89 -31.70
CA SER A 155 -11.51 0.51 -32.01
C SER A 155 -12.98 0.69 -32.40
N LYS A 156 -13.48 -0.11 -33.34
CA LYS A 156 -14.90 -0.08 -33.76
C LYS A 156 -15.85 -0.31 -32.60
N LEU A 157 -15.49 -1.19 -31.67
CA LEU A 157 -16.29 -1.47 -30.48
C LEU A 157 -16.38 -0.24 -29.56
N LEU A 158 -15.26 0.46 -29.36
CA LEU A 158 -15.20 1.65 -28.51
C LEU A 158 -15.88 2.86 -29.16
N ASP A 159 -15.86 2.95 -30.48
CA ASP A 159 -16.53 4.04 -31.23
C ASP A 159 -18.06 3.90 -31.25
N LYS A 160 -18.60 2.73 -30.90
CA LYS A 160 -20.04 2.44 -30.93
C LYS A 160 -20.87 3.32 -29.98
N ASN A 161 -20.32 3.64 -28.80
CA ASN A 161 -20.99 4.45 -27.79
C ASN A 161 -20.00 5.47 -27.22
N SER A 162 -20.50 6.63 -26.77
CA SER A 162 -19.67 7.67 -26.16
C SER A 162 -19.09 7.28 -24.80
N VAL A 163 -19.65 6.26 -24.16
CA VAL A 163 -19.21 5.75 -22.86
C VAL A 163 -18.92 4.26 -22.98
N THR A 164 -17.70 3.88 -22.59
CA THR A 164 -17.34 2.47 -22.38
C THR A 164 -17.04 2.23 -20.89
N VAL A 165 -17.41 1.06 -20.39
CA VAL A 165 -17.08 0.59 -19.04
C VAL A 165 -16.32 -0.73 -19.18
N LEU A 166 -15.17 -0.82 -18.53
CA LEU A 166 -14.41 -2.06 -18.42
C LEU A 166 -14.66 -2.69 -17.04
N PHE A 167 -15.31 -3.84 -17.06
CA PHE A 167 -15.54 -4.67 -15.89
C PHE A 167 -14.53 -5.84 -15.83
N SER A 168 -13.80 -5.97 -14.73
CA SER A 168 -12.81 -7.02 -14.56
C SER A 168 -12.60 -7.33 -13.08
N MET A 169 -12.66 -8.60 -12.66
CA MET A 169 -12.38 -8.97 -11.26
C MET A 169 -10.90 -9.21 -10.96
N GLY A 170 -10.03 -9.12 -11.98
CA GLY A 170 -8.58 -9.28 -11.85
C GLY A 170 -8.08 -10.58 -12.47
N SER A 171 -6.91 -11.06 -12.05
CA SER A 171 -6.33 -12.33 -12.49
C SER A 171 -6.61 -13.48 -11.50
N LEU A 172 -6.72 -13.17 -10.21
CA LEU A 172 -6.93 -14.15 -9.14
C LEU A 172 -8.41 -14.44 -8.88
N VAL A 173 -9.27 -13.44 -8.97
CA VAL A 173 -10.73 -13.61 -8.94
C VAL A 173 -11.22 -13.52 -10.38
N GLN A 174 -11.58 -14.67 -10.95
CA GLN A 174 -12.00 -14.75 -12.34
C GLN A 174 -13.52 -14.63 -12.44
N SER A 175 -13.99 -13.91 -13.45
CA SER A 175 -15.43 -13.68 -13.66
C SER A 175 -16.19 -14.96 -13.96
N LYS A 176 -15.53 -15.93 -14.61
CA LYS A 176 -16.13 -17.24 -14.92
C LYS A 176 -16.57 -18.00 -13.65
N ASP A 177 -15.89 -17.77 -12.54
CA ASP A 177 -16.13 -18.46 -11.26
C ASP A 177 -17.13 -17.71 -10.38
N MET A 178 -17.71 -16.59 -10.85
CA MET A 178 -18.81 -15.93 -10.14
C MET A 178 -20.04 -16.84 -10.07
N PRO A 179 -20.79 -16.83 -8.95
CA PRO A 179 -22.07 -17.52 -8.87
C PRO A 179 -23.03 -17.05 -9.97
N ASP A 180 -23.86 -17.95 -10.49
CA ASP A 180 -24.74 -17.63 -11.62
C ASP A 180 -25.77 -16.53 -11.28
N TRP A 181 -26.25 -16.48 -10.04
CA TRP A 181 -27.11 -15.39 -9.58
C TRP A 181 -26.42 -14.03 -9.70
N LEU A 182 -25.11 -13.96 -9.41
CA LEU A 182 -24.36 -12.72 -9.47
C LEU A 182 -24.03 -12.34 -10.92
N LYS A 183 -23.74 -13.33 -11.77
CA LYS A 183 -23.58 -13.10 -13.22
C LYS A 183 -24.85 -12.50 -13.82
N ARG A 184 -26.03 -13.00 -13.42
CA ARG A 184 -27.34 -12.43 -13.81
C ARG A 184 -27.49 -10.99 -13.34
N ASP A 185 -27.26 -10.74 -12.06
CA ASP A 185 -27.35 -9.39 -11.48
C ASP A 185 -26.45 -8.37 -12.20
N VAL A 186 -25.20 -8.75 -12.49
CA VAL A 186 -24.24 -7.91 -13.24
C VAL A 186 -24.72 -7.69 -14.68
N THR A 187 -25.20 -8.75 -15.34
CA THR A 187 -25.73 -8.68 -16.72
C THR A 187 -26.94 -7.75 -16.79
N GLU A 188 -27.89 -7.89 -15.87
CA GLU A 188 -29.10 -7.05 -15.82
C GLU A 188 -28.78 -5.60 -15.46
N ALA A 189 -27.80 -5.36 -14.59
CA ALA A 189 -27.31 -4.01 -14.30
C ALA A 189 -26.72 -3.36 -15.56
N PHE A 190 -25.86 -4.07 -16.31
CA PHE A 190 -25.28 -3.57 -17.56
C PHE A 190 -26.34 -3.35 -18.65
N ALA A 191 -27.31 -4.26 -18.77
CA ALA A 191 -28.43 -4.14 -19.71
C ALA A 191 -29.29 -2.88 -19.46
N SER A 192 -29.28 -2.35 -18.23
CA SER A 192 -29.99 -1.12 -17.87
C SER A 192 -29.36 0.16 -18.46
N PHE A 193 -28.20 0.06 -19.13
CA PHE A 193 -27.52 1.17 -19.79
C PHE A 193 -27.26 0.84 -21.28
N PRO A 194 -28.30 0.87 -22.14
CA PRO A 194 -28.18 0.47 -23.55
C PRO A 194 -27.20 1.32 -24.36
N ASN A 195 -26.95 2.57 -23.94
CA ASN A 195 -26.04 3.52 -24.59
C ASN A 195 -24.60 3.45 -24.02
N VAL A 196 -24.26 2.42 -23.25
CA VAL A 196 -22.93 2.21 -22.66
C VAL A 196 -22.39 0.87 -23.15
N THR A 197 -21.18 0.89 -23.72
CA THR A 197 -20.48 -0.34 -24.09
C THR A 197 -19.81 -0.94 -22.85
N PHE A 198 -20.19 -2.15 -22.45
CA PHE A 198 -19.55 -2.89 -21.36
C PHE A 198 -18.59 -3.94 -21.92
N ILE A 199 -17.29 -3.73 -21.71
CA ILE A 199 -16.29 -4.77 -21.94
C ILE A 199 -16.14 -5.55 -20.65
N TRP A 200 -16.46 -6.84 -20.67
CA TRP A 200 -16.39 -7.71 -19.49
C TRP A 200 -15.25 -8.72 -19.65
N LYS A 201 -14.21 -8.61 -18.82
CA LYS A 201 -13.18 -9.64 -18.72
C LYS A 201 -13.77 -10.95 -18.21
N TYR A 202 -13.87 -11.95 -19.09
CA TYR A 202 -14.51 -13.22 -18.80
C TYR A 202 -13.67 -14.39 -19.33
N GLU A 203 -13.10 -15.18 -18.41
CA GLU A 203 -12.01 -16.13 -18.69
C GLU A 203 -12.47 -17.48 -19.29
N SER A 204 -13.64 -17.52 -19.94
CA SER A 204 -14.23 -18.73 -20.51
C SER A 204 -15.00 -18.41 -21.80
N ASP A 205 -15.05 -19.33 -22.76
CA ASP A 205 -15.98 -19.23 -23.91
C ASP A 205 -17.37 -19.77 -23.57
N ASN A 206 -17.48 -20.50 -22.46
CA ASN A 206 -18.73 -21.07 -21.98
C ASN A 206 -19.49 -20.02 -21.17
N TYR A 207 -19.88 -18.93 -21.84
CA TYR A 207 -20.81 -17.95 -21.31
C TYR A 207 -22.19 -18.18 -21.96
N ASN A 208 -23.21 -18.34 -21.11
CA ASN A 208 -24.57 -18.69 -21.50
C ASN A 208 -25.20 -17.65 -22.46
N ASP A 209 -26.32 -18.04 -23.07
CA ASP A 209 -27.18 -17.18 -23.91
C ASP A 209 -27.56 -15.83 -23.26
N GLU A 210 -27.42 -15.69 -21.94
CA GLU A 210 -27.66 -14.43 -21.21
C GLU A 210 -26.79 -13.27 -21.73
N PHE A 211 -25.50 -13.46 -21.99
CA PHE A 211 -24.67 -12.39 -22.55
C PHE A 211 -25.09 -12.05 -23.97
N ARG A 212 -25.46 -13.07 -24.77
CA ARG A 212 -25.87 -12.90 -26.17
C ARG A 212 -27.17 -12.12 -26.32
N LYS A 213 -28.01 -12.08 -25.28
CA LYS A 213 -29.26 -11.30 -25.27
C LYS A 213 -29.02 -9.79 -25.18
N HIS A 214 -27.84 -9.34 -24.76
CA HIS A 214 -27.57 -7.93 -24.48
C HIS A 214 -26.48 -7.38 -25.41
N PRO A 215 -26.85 -6.60 -26.44
CA PRO A 215 -25.93 -6.16 -27.50
C PRO A 215 -24.89 -5.11 -27.07
N ASN A 216 -24.98 -4.64 -25.82
CA ASN A 216 -24.06 -3.69 -25.21
C ASN A 216 -23.04 -4.35 -24.27
N ILE A 217 -23.09 -5.69 -24.11
CA ILE A 217 -22.16 -6.45 -23.26
C ILE A 217 -21.24 -7.29 -24.14
N HIS A 218 -19.94 -7.11 -23.96
CA HIS A 218 -18.89 -7.68 -24.80
C HIS A 218 -17.90 -8.47 -23.93
N PRO A 219 -18.11 -9.79 -23.75
CA PRO A 219 -17.18 -10.62 -23.01
C PRO A 219 -15.87 -10.81 -23.78
N MET A 220 -14.74 -10.66 -23.08
CA MET A 220 -13.40 -10.86 -23.63
C MET A 220 -12.54 -11.64 -22.64
N LYS A 221 -11.92 -12.74 -23.10
CA LYS A 221 -10.99 -13.52 -22.27
C LYS A 221 -9.76 -12.74 -21.82
N TRP A 222 -9.20 -11.99 -22.76
CA TRP A 222 -8.03 -11.17 -22.54
C TRP A 222 -8.29 -9.75 -23.01
N ILE A 223 -7.80 -8.80 -22.23
CA ILE A 223 -8.04 -7.38 -22.44
C ILE A 223 -6.68 -6.70 -22.44
N PRO A 224 -6.29 -6.00 -23.52
CA PRO A 224 -5.08 -5.21 -23.55
C PRO A 224 -5.31 -3.96 -22.68
N GLN A 225 -5.32 -4.16 -21.35
CA GLN A 225 -5.83 -3.18 -20.41
C GLN A 225 -5.12 -1.85 -20.66
N ILE A 226 -3.79 -1.77 -20.61
CA ILE A 226 -3.02 -0.52 -20.82
C ILE A 226 -3.41 0.20 -22.12
N ASP A 227 -3.68 -0.54 -23.20
CA ASP A 227 -4.00 0.02 -24.52
C ASP A 227 -5.43 0.58 -24.58
N LEU A 228 -6.35 -0.01 -23.81
CA LEU A 228 -7.76 0.39 -23.74
C LEU A 228 -8.02 1.63 -22.87
N LEU A 229 -7.03 2.07 -22.12
CA LEU A 229 -7.23 2.94 -20.96
C LEU A 229 -7.42 4.42 -21.25
N GLY A 230 -7.64 4.77 -22.52
CA GLY A 230 -8.15 6.07 -22.95
C GLY A 230 -9.67 6.27 -22.76
N LEU A 231 -10.47 5.20 -22.63
CA LEU A 231 -11.92 5.26 -22.94
C LEU A 231 -12.89 4.63 -21.92
N THR A 232 -12.41 4.08 -20.80
CA THR A 232 -13.24 3.23 -19.91
C THR A 232 -13.30 3.65 -18.44
N THR A 233 -14.51 3.66 -17.86
CA THR A 233 -14.71 3.56 -16.40
C THR A 233 -14.27 2.16 -15.94
N LEU A 234 -13.45 2.07 -14.89
CA LEU A 234 -12.81 0.83 -14.49
C LEU A 234 -13.43 0.23 -13.23
N MET A 235 -13.64 -1.08 -13.23
CA MET A 235 -14.07 -1.80 -12.03
C MET A 235 -12.99 -2.72 -11.49
N ARG A 236 -11.95 -2.18 -10.85
CA ARG A 236 -10.87 -2.95 -10.18
C ARG A 236 -10.13 -2.09 -9.13
N THR A 237 -9.56 -2.75 -8.14
CA THR A 237 -8.57 -2.21 -7.20
C THR A 237 -7.17 -2.61 -7.61
N SER A 238 -6.48 -1.76 -8.36
CA SER A 238 -5.02 -1.76 -8.35
C SER A 238 -4.50 -0.33 -8.39
N PHE A 239 -3.41 -0.05 -7.69
CA PHE A 239 -2.74 1.27 -7.73
C PHE A 239 -2.44 1.72 -9.16
N THR A 240 -2.14 0.77 -10.05
CA THR A 240 -1.91 1.02 -11.48
C THR A 240 -3.10 1.68 -12.18
N GLN A 241 -4.31 1.60 -11.63
CA GLN A 241 -5.49 2.20 -12.25
C GLN A 241 -5.76 3.64 -11.81
N MET A 242 -5.28 4.04 -10.64
CA MET A 242 -5.31 5.45 -10.22
C MET A 242 -4.47 6.33 -11.16
N HIS A 243 -3.42 5.76 -11.77
CA HIS A 243 -2.54 6.44 -12.73
C HIS A 243 -3.20 6.78 -14.06
N LEU A 244 -4.37 6.22 -14.33
CA LEU A 244 -4.97 6.28 -15.66
C LEU A 244 -5.96 7.42 -15.82
N GLY A 245 -6.23 8.16 -14.74
CA GLY A 245 -7.12 9.31 -14.82
C GLY A 245 -8.52 8.92 -15.29
N LYS A 246 -9.07 7.82 -14.76
CA LYS A 246 -10.45 7.40 -15.04
C LYS A 246 -11.27 7.22 -13.76
N PRO A 247 -12.57 7.57 -13.79
CA PRO A 247 -13.49 7.21 -12.73
C PRO A 247 -13.55 5.69 -12.52
N MET A 248 -13.77 5.25 -11.29
CA MET A 248 -13.79 3.82 -10.97
C MET A 248 -14.87 3.42 -9.97
N ILE A 249 -15.34 2.17 -10.11
CA ILE A 249 -16.17 1.49 -9.12
C ILE A 249 -15.34 0.33 -8.57
N VAL A 250 -14.96 0.42 -7.32
CA VAL A 250 -14.09 -0.55 -6.68
C VAL A 250 -14.91 -1.60 -5.95
N ILE A 251 -14.64 -2.87 -6.22
CA ILE A 251 -15.18 -4.00 -5.45
C ILE A 251 -14.00 -4.70 -4.74
N PRO A 252 -13.72 -4.38 -3.47
CA PRO A 252 -12.54 -4.90 -2.79
C PRO A 252 -12.77 -6.37 -2.39
N MET A 253 -11.91 -7.25 -2.88
CA MET A 253 -12.03 -8.70 -2.65
C MET A 253 -11.20 -9.20 -1.46
N PHE A 254 -9.92 -8.81 -1.38
CA PHE A 254 -9.01 -9.22 -0.30
C PHE A 254 -7.73 -8.37 -0.28
N ALA A 255 -6.93 -8.53 0.79
CA ALA A 255 -5.62 -7.92 0.99
C ALA A 255 -5.63 -6.39 0.80
N ASP A 256 -4.64 -5.86 0.08
CA ASP A 256 -4.40 -4.44 -0.16
C ASP A 256 -5.55 -3.73 -0.88
N GLN A 257 -6.46 -4.48 -1.50
CA GLN A 257 -7.64 -3.92 -2.15
C GLN A 257 -8.53 -3.12 -1.18
N GLN A 258 -8.55 -3.49 0.10
CA GLN A 258 -9.27 -2.76 1.13
C GLN A 258 -8.69 -1.35 1.31
N LEU A 259 -7.38 -1.24 1.53
CA LEU A 259 -6.71 0.05 1.63
C LEU A 259 -6.81 0.85 0.32
N ASN A 260 -6.64 0.20 -0.82
CA ASN A 260 -6.75 0.84 -2.14
C ASN A 260 -8.14 1.45 -2.36
N SER A 261 -9.19 0.76 -1.92
CA SER A 261 -10.57 1.26 -2.00
C SER A 261 -10.76 2.55 -1.18
N LYS A 262 -10.14 2.63 0.00
CA LYS A 262 -10.19 3.83 0.85
C LYS A 262 -9.42 4.98 0.24
N ASN A 263 -8.29 4.70 -0.40
CA ASN A 263 -7.55 5.70 -1.18
C ASN A 263 -8.39 6.22 -2.36
N VAL A 264 -9.16 5.37 -3.05
CA VAL A 264 -10.10 5.82 -4.11
C VAL A 264 -11.14 6.80 -3.58
N ILE A 265 -11.79 6.48 -2.45
CA ILE A 265 -12.77 7.36 -1.81
C ILE A 265 -12.10 8.66 -1.35
N ARG A 266 -10.96 8.56 -0.68
CA ARG A 266 -10.21 9.71 -0.15
C ARG A 266 -9.87 10.73 -1.24
N ASN A 267 -9.44 10.25 -2.41
CA ASN A 267 -9.13 11.09 -3.55
C ASN A 267 -10.40 11.50 -4.33
N GLY A 268 -11.56 10.92 -4.01
CA GLY A 268 -12.85 11.16 -4.64
C GLY A 268 -12.87 10.83 -6.15
N ILE A 269 -12.08 9.84 -6.54
CA ILE A 269 -11.92 9.40 -7.93
C ILE A 269 -12.80 8.19 -8.28
N GLY A 270 -13.66 7.78 -7.36
CA GLY A 270 -14.53 6.64 -7.55
C GLY A 270 -15.36 6.33 -6.32
N ILE A 271 -16.06 5.22 -6.40
CA ILE A 271 -16.92 4.71 -5.32
C ILE A 271 -16.53 3.27 -5.00
N VAL A 272 -16.91 2.81 -3.81
CA VAL A 272 -16.62 1.46 -3.33
C VAL A 272 -17.92 0.73 -3.14
N LEU A 273 -18.02 -0.45 -3.73
CA LEU A 273 -19.13 -1.38 -3.57
C LEU A 273 -18.60 -2.64 -2.88
N GLU A 274 -18.92 -2.77 -1.59
CA GLU A 274 -18.49 -3.92 -0.80
C GLU A 274 -19.03 -5.22 -1.40
N ARG A 275 -18.19 -6.27 -1.44
CA ARG A 275 -18.50 -7.55 -2.08
C ARG A 275 -19.85 -8.14 -1.65
N HIS A 276 -20.20 -8.02 -0.37
CA HIS A 276 -21.43 -8.60 0.19
C HIS A 276 -22.70 -7.78 -0.12
N LEU A 277 -22.53 -6.55 -0.63
CA LEU A 277 -23.62 -5.68 -1.07
C LEU A 277 -23.79 -5.67 -2.59
N LEU A 278 -22.90 -6.34 -3.33
CA LEU A 278 -22.93 -6.39 -4.78
C LEU A 278 -24.17 -7.17 -5.26
N ASN A 279 -25.07 -6.46 -5.91
CA ASN A 279 -26.25 -6.99 -6.58
C ASN A 279 -26.62 -6.05 -7.74
N LYS A 280 -27.69 -6.39 -8.47
CA LYS A 280 -28.17 -5.59 -9.60
C LYS A 280 -28.40 -4.12 -9.23
N GLN A 281 -29.13 -3.87 -8.13
CA GLN A 281 -29.54 -2.52 -7.74
C GLN A 281 -28.32 -1.68 -7.35
N THR A 282 -27.49 -2.19 -6.45
CA THR A 282 -26.31 -1.46 -5.96
C THR A 282 -25.29 -1.20 -7.07
N LEU A 283 -25.11 -2.14 -8.00
CA LEU A 283 -24.25 -1.93 -9.17
C LEU A 283 -24.84 -0.91 -10.15
N THR A 284 -26.14 -0.94 -10.39
CA THR A 284 -26.82 0.04 -11.25
C THR A 284 -26.70 1.45 -10.67
N ASP A 285 -26.92 1.60 -9.37
CA ASP A 285 -26.80 2.90 -8.70
C ASP A 285 -25.36 3.40 -8.69
N ALA A 286 -24.40 2.50 -8.46
CA ALA A 286 -22.97 2.79 -8.56
C ALA A 286 -22.59 3.29 -9.97
N LEU A 287 -23.06 2.62 -11.03
CA LEU A 287 -22.83 3.02 -12.41
C LEU A 287 -23.43 4.40 -12.70
N ARG A 288 -24.67 4.68 -12.27
CA ARG A 288 -25.29 6.00 -12.42
C ARG A 288 -24.52 7.10 -11.70
N GLN A 289 -23.98 6.80 -10.53
CA GLN A 289 -23.25 7.78 -9.73
C GLN A 289 -21.88 8.13 -10.33
N VAL A 290 -21.25 7.19 -11.04
CA VAL A 290 -19.93 7.38 -11.63
C VAL A 290 -20.03 7.92 -13.06
N ILE A 291 -20.92 7.36 -13.87
CA ILE A 291 -21.11 7.75 -15.27
C ILE A 291 -21.74 9.16 -15.31
N GLY A 292 -21.03 10.11 -15.93
CA GLY A 292 -21.53 11.48 -16.08
C GLY A 292 -21.35 12.39 -14.86
N ASN A 293 -20.72 11.90 -13.78
CA ASN A 293 -20.45 12.72 -12.60
C ASN A 293 -19.27 13.67 -12.84
N ARG A 294 -19.58 14.96 -12.95
CA ARG A 294 -18.60 16.02 -13.23
C ARG A 294 -17.60 16.21 -12.09
N GLU A 295 -18.01 16.02 -10.84
CA GLU A 295 -17.11 16.17 -9.69
C GLU A 295 -16.05 15.07 -9.67
N ILE A 296 -16.48 13.80 -9.80
CA ILE A 296 -15.57 12.66 -9.91
C ILE A 296 -14.64 12.86 -11.11
N SER A 297 -15.19 13.24 -12.26
CA SER A 297 -14.39 13.51 -13.47
C SER A 297 -13.33 14.60 -13.26
N ARG A 298 -13.66 15.68 -12.54
CA ARG A 298 -12.71 16.76 -12.22
C ARG A 298 -11.59 16.27 -11.30
N LYS A 299 -11.94 15.52 -10.24
CA LYS A 299 -10.96 14.96 -9.29
C LYS A 299 -10.04 13.96 -9.99
N VAL A 300 -10.61 13.12 -10.84
CA VAL A 300 -9.88 12.19 -11.69
C VAL A 300 -8.89 12.92 -12.61
N ALA A 301 -9.33 13.98 -13.29
CA ALA A 301 -8.47 14.77 -14.17
C ALA A 301 -7.32 15.45 -13.40
N LEU A 302 -7.58 15.93 -12.18
CA LEU A 302 -6.55 16.47 -11.29
C LEU A 302 -5.51 15.40 -10.90
N VAL A 303 -5.96 14.21 -10.49
CA VAL A 303 -5.02 13.11 -10.17
C VAL A 303 -4.22 12.72 -11.41
N ALA A 304 -4.86 12.63 -12.58
CA ALA A 304 -4.18 12.34 -13.84
C ALA A 304 -3.07 13.35 -14.15
N SER A 305 -3.33 14.66 -13.99
CA SER A 305 -2.35 15.69 -14.27
C SER A 305 -1.16 15.68 -13.30
N LEU A 306 -1.39 15.30 -12.03
CA LEU A 306 -0.31 15.12 -11.05
C LEU A 306 0.57 13.90 -11.35
N LEU A 307 0.01 12.90 -12.02
CA LEU A 307 0.67 11.64 -12.38
C LEU A 307 1.25 11.63 -13.79
N ASP A 308 1.02 12.69 -14.57
CA ASP A 308 1.52 12.78 -15.94
C ASP A 308 3.06 12.73 -15.98
N GLY A 309 3.59 11.97 -16.94
CA GLY A 309 5.03 11.70 -17.07
C GLY A 309 5.69 10.87 -15.96
N ARG A 310 5.02 10.66 -14.80
CA ARG A 310 5.59 9.96 -13.64
C ARG A 310 6.05 8.53 -13.92
N PRO A 311 5.31 7.67 -14.65
CA PRO A 311 5.79 6.31 -14.96
C PRO A 311 7.15 6.28 -15.67
N LYS A 312 7.37 7.18 -16.63
CA LYS A 312 8.65 7.30 -17.34
C LYS A 312 9.75 7.80 -16.42
N GLN A 313 9.47 8.82 -15.61
CA GLN A 313 10.39 9.32 -14.60
C GLN A 313 10.80 8.22 -13.62
N TYR A 314 9.85 7.46 -13.07
CA TYR A 314 10.16 6.38 -12.12
C TYR A 314 11.02 5.28 -12.73
N ARG A 315 10.80 4.91 -14.00
CA ARG A 315 11.69 3.96 -14.70
C ARG A 315 13.12 4.50 -14.80
N GLN A 316 13.29 5.79 -15.08
CA GLN A 316 14.60 6.44 -15.10
C GLN A 316 15.24 6.48 -13.70
N ASP A 317 14.46 6.80 -12.67
CA ASP A 317 14.92 6.82 -11.28
C ASP A 317 15.33 5.43 -10.78
N ILE A 318 14.59 4.37 -11.12
CA ILE A 318 14.96 2.98 -10.83
C ILE A 318 16.34 2.67 -11.43
N ALA A 319 16.54 2.96 -12.72
CA ALA A 319 17.80 2.72 -13.41
C ALA A 319 18.95 3.54 -12.81
N ARG A 320 18.69 4.80 -12.46
CA ARG A 320 19.66 5.69 -11.81
C ARG A 320 20.08 5.15 -10.45
N TRP A 321 19.13 4.77 -9.61
CA TRP A 321 19.42 4.20 -8.29
C TRP A 321 20.13 2.86 -8.39
N ALA A 322 19.75 2.01 -9.36
CA ALA A 322 20.45 0.76 -9.62
C ALA A 322 21.95 1.01 -9.88
N LYS A 323 22.28 1.95 -10.76
CA LYS A 323 23.66 2.33 -11.06
C LYS A 323 24.40 2.83 -9.82
N ILE A 324 23.78 3.74 -9.08
CA ILE A 324 24.37 4.31 -7.85
C ILE A 324 24.66 3.22 -6.81
N ILE A 325 23.75 2.26 -6.63
CA ILE A 325 23.90 1.14 -5.69
C ILE A 325 24.99 0.16 -6.15
N ILE A 326 25.05 -0.16 -7.44
CA ILE A 326 26.11 -1.01 -7.98
C ILE A 326 27.49 -0.37 -7.75
N GLU A 327 27.60 0.96 -7.92
CA GLU A 327 28.86 1.70 -7.75
C GLU A 327 29.26 1.92 -6.29
N HIS A 328 28.31 2.18 -5.38
CA HIS A 328 28.62 2.65 -4.01
C HIS A 328 28.09 1.72 -2.89
N GLY A 329 27.36 0.66 -3.22
CA GLY A 329 26.89 -0.35 -2.26
C GLY A 329 25.64 0.03 -1.45
N GLN A 330 25.66 -0.29 -0.15
CA GLN A 330 24.46 -0.41 0.72
C GLN A 330 23.87 0.91 1.25
N MET A 331 24.36 2.07 0.78
CA MET A 331 23.82 3.39 1.12
C MET A 331 23.65 3.65 2.62
N ASP A 332 24.65 3.30 3.44
CA ASP A 332 24.56 3.37 4.90
C ASP A 332 24.19 4.75 5.46
N HIS A 333 24.57 5.83 4.76
CA HIS A 333 24.22 7.20 5.12
C HIS A 333 22.72 7.52 5.03
N LEU A 334 21.92 6.68 4.35
CA LEU A 334 20.46 6.81 4.31
C LEU A 334 19.76 6.05 5.44
N LYS A 335 20.48 5.16 6.14
CA LYS A 335 19.92 4.35 7.24
C LYS A 335 19.76 5.22 8.49
N LEU A 336 18.59 5.16 9.12
CA LEU A 336 18.36 5.89 10.36
C LEU A 336 19.16 5.29 11.52
N TYR A 337 19.70 6.16 12.37
CA TYR A 337 20.40 5.75 13.59
C TYR A 337 19.46 5.08 14.61
N SER A 338 18.15 5.32 14.51
CA SER A 338 17.11 4.72 15.35
C SER A 338 17.14 3.19 15.39
N ARG A 339 17.70 2.52 14.38
CA ARG A 339 17.92 1.05 14.40
C ARG A 339 18.84 0.58 15.53
N LYS A 340 19.70 1.47 16.02
CA LYS A 340 20.64 1.19 17.11
C LYS A 340 20.09 1.58 18.47
N LEU A 341 18.89 2.18 18.52
CA LEU A 341 18.25 2.61 19.75
C LEU A 341 17.29 1.53 20.25
N ASN A 342 17.23 1.34 21.56
CA ASN A 342 16.12 0.61 22.17
C ASN A 342 14.86 1.51 22.24
N TRP A 343 13.72 0.93 22.59
CA TRP A 343 12.45 1.67 22.62
C TRP A 343 12.41 2.81 23.65
N ILE A 344 13.17 2.72 24.75
CA ILE A 344 13.27 3.77 25.77
C ILE A 344 13.94 5.00 25.17
N GLN A 345 15.09 4.80 24.51
CA GLN A 345 15.85 5.85 23.84
C GLN A 345 15.09 6.43 22.63
N TYR A 346 14.45 5.57 21.82
CA TYR A 346 13.71 6.00 20.63
C TYR A 346 12.61 7.01 20.96
N TYR A 347 11.87 6.77 22.06
CA TYR A 347 10.79 7.65 22.53
C TYR A 347 11.26 8.68 23.57
N CYS A 348 12.58 8.81 23.80
CA CYS A 348 13.18 9.70 24.79
C CYS A 348 12.59 9.52 26.22
N ILE A 349 12.19 8.31 26.59
CA ILE A 349 11.55 8.04 27.88
C ILE A 349 12.55 8.25 29.02
N ASP A 350 13.80 7.84 28.83
CA ASP A 350 14.91 8.11 29.73
C ASP A 350 15.11 9.61 29.99
N VAL A 351 15.09 10.42 28.92
CA VAL A 351 15.20 11.88 29.01
C VAL A 351 14.00 12.48 29.73
N ILE A 352 12.77 12.08 29.38
CA ILE A 352 11.54 12.59 30.02
C ILE A 352 11.53 12.25 31.51
N VAL A 353 11.91 11.03 31.89
CA VAL A 353 12.00 10.62 33.30
C VAL A 353 13.05 11.43 34.05
N PHE A 354 14.20 11.70 33.43
CA PHE A 354 15.24 12.57 34.01
C PHE A 354 14.70 13.99 34.26
N GLU A 355 14.10 14.63 33.26
CA GLU A 355 13.52 15.98 33.38
C GLU A 355 12.45 16.05 34.49
N LEU A 356 11.54 15.07 34.54
CA LEU A 356 10.52 14.98 35.60
C LEU A 356 11.15 14.81 36.98
N SER A 357 12.21 14.02 37.10
CA SER A 357 12.92 13.85 38.37
C SER A 357 13.54 15.15 38.88
N VAL A 358 14.10 15.97 37.99
CA VAL A 358 14.65 17.29 38.34
C VAL A 358 13.53 18.23 38.82
N VAL A 359 12.39 18.26 38.13
CA VAL A 359 11.23 19.07 38.55
C VAL A 359 10.75 18.66 39.94
N VAL A 360 10.60 17.35 40.20
CA VAL A 360 10.19 16.83 41.51
C VAL A 360 11.19 17.20 42.61
N LEU A 361 12.50 17.10 42.33
CA LEU A 361 13.55 17.48 43.28
C LEU A 361 13.49 18.97 43.61
N VAL A 362 13.32 19.85 42.62
CA VAL A 362 13.21 21.30 42.82
C VAL A 362 11.97 21.65 43.64
N ILE A 363 10.80 21.07 43.31
CA ILE A 363 9.56 21.29 44.08
C ILE A 363 9.73 20.82 45.52
N SER A 364 10.32 19.64 45.72
CA SER A 364 10.57 19.08 47.05
C SER A 364 11.52 19.97 47.86
N LEU A 365 12.56 20.53 47.23
CA LEU A 365 13.48 21.47 47.86
C LEU A 365 12.78 22.77 48.25
N ILE A 366 11.93 23.33 47.38
CA ILE A 366 11.14 24.53 47.69
C ILE A 366 10.21 24.27 48.88
N ILE A 367 9.46 23.15 48.87
CA ILE A 367 8.57 22.78 49.97
C ILE A 367 9.35 22.61 51.28
N TRP A 368 10.51 21.97 51.22
CA TRP A 368 11.39 21.80 52.37
C TRP A 368 11.88 23.15 52.91
N ILE A 369 12.39 24.05 52.05
CA ILE A 369 12.82 25.40 52.46
C ILE A 369 11.67 26.17 53.09
N VAL A 370 10.50 26.21 52.45
CA VAL A 370 9.32 26.93 52.95
C VAL A 370 8.87 26.37 54.30
N SER A 371 8.87 25.04 54.46
CA SER A 371 8.53 24.38 55.72
C SER A 371 9.54 24.71 56.82
N ARG A 372 10.83 24.79 56.51
CA ARG A 372 11.87 25.19 57.47
C ARG A 372 11.75 26.67 57.87
N ILE A 373 11.46 27.55 56.92
CA ILE A 373 11.19 28.97 57.19
C ILE A 373 9.94 29.10 58.08
N PHE A 374 8.86 28.39 57.76
CA PHE A 374 7.63 28.40 58.53
C PHE A 374 7.85 27.91 59.98
N ILE A 375 8.51 26.76 60.16
CA ILE A 375 8.87 26.24 61.49
C ILE A 375 9.72 27.24 62.26
N TYR A 376 10.71 27.86 61.62
CA TYR A 376 11.57 28.85 62.26
C TYR A 376 10.79 30.10 62.72
N VAL A 377 9.90 30.63 61.87
CA VAL A 377 9.03 31.77 62.20
C VAL A 377 8.08 31.44 63.37
N CYS A 378 7.43 30.26 63.34
CA CYS A 378 6.57 29.80 64.42
C CYS A 378 7.33 29.62 65.74
N ALA A 379 8.52 28.99 65.70
CA ALA A 379 9.36 28.79 66.88
C ALA A 379 9.88 30.12 67.46
N LYS A 380 10.16 31.11 66.62
CA LYS A 380 10.54 32.46 67.07
C LYS A 380 9.37 33.17 67.75
N LYS A 381 8.16 33.07 67.19
CA LYS A 381 6.94 33.67 67.76
C LYS A 381 6.63 33.12 69.16
N LEU A 382 6.75 31.79 69.34
CA LEU A 382 6.59 31.12 70.64
C LEU A 382 7.64 31.50 71.71
N LYS A 383 8.74 32.16 71.34
CA LYS A 383 9.75 32.65 72.29
C LYS A 383 9.56 34.13 72.69
N THR A 384 8.70 34.84 71.96
CA THR A 384 8.42 36.27 72.18
C THR A 384 7.09 36.52 72.91
N ASP A 385 6.26 35.48 73.04
CA ASP A 385 5.14 35.39 73.99
C ASP A 385 5.62 34.65 75.26
#